data_AF-A0A926H201-F1
#
_entry.id   AF-A0A926H201-F1
#
_cell.length_a   1.000
_cell.length_b   1.000
_cell.length_c   1.000
_cell.angle_alpha   90.00
_cell.angle_beta   90.00
_cell.angle_gamma   90.00
#
_symmetry.space_group_name_H-M   'P 1'
#
loop_
_entity.id
_entity.type
_entity.pdbx_description
1 polymer ?
#
loop_
_entity_poly.entity_id
_entity_poly.type
_entity_poly.pdbx_seq_one_letter_code
_entity_poly.pdbx_strand_id
1 'polypeptide(L)' 'MLRNYFKIALRHLWRNPPYSLLNIGGLGVGLAVSLMILLFVVHETTYDQFHTNADRIVRVYGKLTF' A
#
# COMPACT_ATOMS: atom_id res chain seq x y z
N MET A 1 2.85 -28.48 19.99
CA MET A 1 4.20 -28.12 19.52
C MET A 1 4.33 -26.67 19.02
N LEU A 2 3.35 -26.10 18.29
CA LEU A 2 3.37 -24.68 17.82
C LEU A 2 3.68 -23.65 18.93
N ARG A 3 3.13 -23.83 20.14
CA ARG A 3 3.41 -22.96 21.30
C ARG A 3 4.90 -22.83 21.63
N ASN A 4 5.68 -23.89 21.43
CA ASN A 4 7.12 -23.85 21.72
C ASN A 4 7.87 -23.04 20.66
N TYR A 5 7.51 -23.19 19.39
CA TYR A 5 8.08 -22.41 18.29
C TYR A 5 7.80 -20.91 18.44
N PHE A 6 6.56 -20.53 18.77
CA PHE A 6 6.21 -19.13 19.07
C PHE A 6 7.01 -18.57 20.25
N LYS A 7 7.17 -19.34 21.33
CA LYS A 7 7.93 -18.94 22.51
C LYS A 7 9.43 -18.74 22.20
N ILE A 8 9.99 -19.60 21.35
CA ILE A 8 11.38 -19.51 20.89
C ILE A 8 11.56 -18.29 19.98
N ALA A 9 10.70 -18.11 18.97
CA ALA A 9 10.75 -16.97 18.05
C ALA A 9 10.66 -15.63 18.81
N LEU A 10 9.75 -15.51 19.77
CA LEU A 10 9.61 -14.30 20.58
C LEU A 10 10.86 -14.05 21.44
N ARG A 11 11.45 -15.09 22.03
CA ARG A 11 12.69 -14.97 22.80
C ARG A 11 13.87 -14.55 21.92
N HIS A 12 13.96 -15.06 20.69
CA HIS A 12 15.00 -14.65 19.74
C HIS A 12 14.84 -13.19 19.31
N LEU A 13 13.61 -12.74 19.12
CA LEU A 13 13.30 -11.36 18.74
C LEU A 13 13.70 -10.34 19.83
N TRP A 14 13.51 -10.71 21.10
CA TRP A 14 13.85 -9.85 22.24
C TRP A 14 15.35 -9.84 22.56
N ARG A 15 16.13 -10.82 22.07
CA ARG A 15 17.56 -10.93 22.37
C ARG A 15 18.43 -9.96 21.57
N ASN A 16 17.96 -9.50 20.40
CA ASN A 16 18.64 -8.52 19.55
C ASN A 16 17.68 -7.41 19.10
N PRO A 17 17.32 -6.47 20.00
CA PRO A 17 16.26 -5.49 19.77
C PRO A 17 16.49 -4.54 18.58
N PRO A 18 17.68 -3.92 18.35
CA PRO A 18 17.82 -2.94 17.27
C PRO A 18 17.70 -3.58 15.88
N TYR A 19 18.33 -4.74 15.68
CA TYR A 19 18.25 -5.49 14.42
C TYR A 19 16.84 -6.02 14.15
N SER A 20 16.18 -6.54 15.18
CA SER A 20 14.82 -7.06 15.07
C SER A 20 13.80 -5.95 14.77
N LEU A 21 13.97 -4.78 15.41
CA LEU A 21 13.12 -3.62 15.21
C LEU A 21 13.28 -3.05 13.79
N LEU A 22 14.52 -2.92 13.29
CA LEU A 22 14.78 -2.44 11.94
C LEU A 22 14.22 -3.38 10.87
N ASN A 23 14.39 -4.70 11.06
CA ASN A 23 13.96 -5.67 10.07
C ASN A 23 12.42 -5.79 10.02
N ILE A 24 11.76 -5.97 11.17
CA ILE A 24 10.30 -6.08 11.23
C ILE A 24 9.62 -4.74 11.01
N GLY A 25 10.14 -3.67 11.61
CA GLY A 25 9.60 -2.32 11.45
C GLY A 25 9.77 -1.80 10.02
N GLY A 26 10.94 -1.99 9.42
CA GLY A 26 11.20 -1.61 8.03
C GLY A 26 10.29 -2.35 7.04
N LEU A 27 10.14 -3.67 7.21
CA LEU A 27 9.22 -4.46 6.40
C LEU A 27 7.75 -4.05 6.61
N GLY A 28 7.35 -3.80 7.86
CA GLY A 28 5.99 -3.37 8.20
C GLY A 28 5.64 -2.00 7.61
N VAL A 29 6.55 -1.03 7.75
CA VAL A 29 6.37 0.32 7.19
C VAL A 29 6.39 0.28 5.66
N GLY A 30 7.30 -0.48 5.05
CA GLY A 30 7.37 -0.63 3.60
C GLY A 30 6.07 -1.21 3.02
N LEU A 31 5.52 -2.25 3.66
CA LEU A 31 4.23 -2.82 3.30
C LEU A 31 3.10 -1.81 3.47
N ALA A 32 3.03 -1.11 4.61
CA ALA A 32 2.00 -0.11 4.86
C ALA A 32 2.00 1.00 3.79
N VAL A 33 3.17 1.55 3.47
CA VAL A 33 3.33 2.60 2.45
C VAL A 33 2.96 2.05 1.07
N SER A 34 3.40 0.85 0.70
CA SER A 34 3.08 0.25 -0.60
C SER A 34 1.57 0.04 -0.78
N LEU A 35 0.87 -0.42 0.26
CA LEU A 35 -0.57 -0.59 0.27
C LEU A 35 -1.31 0.75 0.20
N MET A 36 -0.80 1.77 0.88
CA MET A 36 -1.39 3.11 0.86
C MET A 36 -1.29 3.73 -0.54
N ILE A 37 -0.14 3.60 -1.21
CA ILE A 37 0.04 4.05 -2.60
C ILE A 37 -0.87 3.26 -3.53
N LEU A 38 -0.94 1.93 -3.39
CA LEU A 38 -1.83 1.11 -4.19
C LEU A 38 -3.29 1.54 -4.04
N LEU A 39 -3.74 1.75 -2.80
CA LEU A 39 -5.10 2.22 -2.51
C LEU A 39 -5.36 3.59 -3.14
N PHE A 40 -4.39 4.51 -3.07
CA PHE A 40 -4.48 5.82 -3.70
C PHE A 40 -4.60 5.72 -5.22
N VAL A 41 -3.79 4.88 -5.87
CA VAL A 41 -3.85 4.65 -7.32
C VAL A 41 -5.18 4.03 -7.72
N VAL A 42 -5.67 3.04 -6.98
CA VAL A 42 -6.99 2.44 -7.21
C VAL A 42 -8.07 3.50 -7.05
N HIS A 43 -7.97 4.36 -6.05
CA HIS A 43 -8.93 5.43 -5.84
C HIS A 43 -8.95 6.42 -7.01
N GLU A 44 -7.80 6.92 -7.45
CA GLU A 44 -7.67 7.84 -8.59
C GLU A 44 -8.15 7.20 -9.90
N THR A 45 -7.74 5.97 -10.18
CA THR A 45 -8.15 5.27 -11.42
C THR A 45 -9.63 4.90 -11.43
N THR A 46 -10.23 4.67 -10.25
CA THR A 46 -11.69 4.42 -10.13
C THR A 46 -12.49 5.73 -10.14
N TYR A 47 -11.87 6.87 -9.81
CA TYR A 47 -12.56 8.17 -9.75
C TYR A 47 -13.17 8.57 -11.10
N ASP A 48 -12.46 8.30 -12.20
CA ASP A 48 -12.97 8.54 -13.57
C ASP A 48 -13.95 7.45 -14.07
N GLN A 49 -14.13 6.35 -13.30
CA GLN A 49 -14.99 5.21 -13.65
C GLN A 49 -16.36 5.20 -12.96
N PHE A 50 -16.71 6.21 -12.15
CA PHE A 50 -18.05 6.30 -11.54
C PHE A 50 -19.20 6.53 -12.53
N HIS A 51 -18.90 6.80 -13.81
CA HIS A 51 -19.90 6.99 -14.85
C HIS A 51 -20.14 5.69 -15.64
N THR A 52 -21.36 5.17 -15.62
CA THR A 52 -21.81 3.94 -16.32
C THR A 52 -21.52 3.89 -17.83
N ASN A 53 -21.14 5.02 -18.46
CA ASN A 53 -20.76 5.12 -19.88
C ASN A 53 -19.43 5.87 -20.09
N ALA A 54 -18.42 5.63 -19.24
CA ALA A 54 -17.12 6.30 -19.30
C ALA A 54 -16.42 6.21 -20.69
N ASP A 55 -16.64 5.12 -21.43
CA ASP A 55 -16.13 4.91 -22.79
C ASP A 55 -16.63 5.94 -23.83
N ARG A 56 -17.70 6.69 -23.53
CA ARG A 56 -18.28 7.70 -24.44
C ARG A 56 -18.04 9.13 -23.99
N ILE A 57 -17.37 9.35 -22.86
CA ILE A 57 -17.12 10.70 -22.34
C ILE A 57 -15.82 11.22 -22.97
N VAL A 58 -15.97 12.00 -24.05
CA VAL A 58 -14.86 12.72 -24.69
C VAL A 58 -14.78 14.15 -24.15
N ARG A 59 -13.60 14.58 -23.70
CA ARG A 59 -13.36 15.96 -23.26
C ARG A 59 -13.06 16.83 -24.50
N VAL A 60 -13.95 17.77 -24.80
CA VAL A 60 -13.74 18.72 -25.92
C VAL A 60 -12.72 19.77 -25.49
N TYR A 61 -11.47 19.63 -25.95
CA TYR A 61 -10.44 20.65 -25.80
C TYR A 61 -10.63 21.74 -26.86
N GLY A 62 -11.36 22.80 -26.51
CA GLY A 62 -11.43 24.00 -27.33
C GLY A 62 -10.15 24.82 -27.21
N LYS A 63 -9.27 24.76 -28.21
CA LYS A 63 -8.10 25.64 -28.30
C LYS A 63 -8.57 27.00 -28.85
N LEU A 64 -9.03 27.89 -27.95
CA LEU A 64 -9.25 29.29 -28.28
C LEU A 64 -7.89 29.93 -28.59
N THR A 65 -7.59 30.04 -29.89
CA THR A 65 -6.49 30.83 -30.42
C THR A 65 -7.06 32.23 -30.68
N PHE A 66 -6.58 33.22 -29.92
CA PHE A 66 -6.83 34.64 -30.21
C PHE A 66 -5.89 35.12 -31.32
#